data_AF-A0A3D1JGY3-F1
#
_entry.id   AF-A0A3D1JGY3-F1
#
_cell.length_a   1.000
_cell.length_b   1.000
_cell.length_c   1.000
_cell.angle_alpha   90.00
_cell.angle_beta   90.00
_cell.angle_gamma   90.00
#
_symmetry.space_group_name_H-M   'P 1'
#
loop_
_entity.id
_entity.type
_entity.pdbx_description
1 polymer ?
#
loop_
_entity_poly.entity_id
_entity_poly.type
_entity_poly.pdbx_seq_one_letter_code
_entity_poly.pdbx_strand_id
1 'polypeptide(L)' 'MRTIRASEIGSFLYCRRAWWYQKQGVASDNQAELVEGTGFHRRHGGEVLMASLLRMAGWVLLFFGVISLAVGLTALLLQ' A
#
# COMPACT_ATOMS: atom_id res chain seq x y z
N MET A 1 -16.53 -19.08 -11.69
CA MET A 1 -15.46 -18.34 -12.40
C MET A 1 -14.33 -18.08 -11.41
N ARG A 2 -13.05 -18.13 -11.83
CA ARG A 2 -11.91 -17.91 -10.92
C ARG A 2 -11.43 -16.46 -11.00
N THR A 3 -11.18 -15.82 -9.86
CA THR A 3 -10.57 -14.47 -9.79
C THR A 3 -9.18 -14.47 -10.42
N ILE A 4 -8.95 -13.52 -11.34
CA ILE A 4 -7.66 -13.31 -12.00
C ILE A 4 -6.86 -12.26 -11.21
N ARG A 5 -5.62 -12.56 -10.83
CA ARG A 5 -4.72 -11.63 -10.14
C ARG A 5 -4.12 -10.61 -11.13
N ALA A 6 -3.76 -9.44 -10.64
CA ALA A 6 -3.07 -8.42 -11.45
C ALA A 6 -1.79 -8.95 -12.13
N SER A 7 -1.01 -9.78 -11.43
CA SER A 7 0.19 -10.42 -11.98
C SER A 7 -0.09 -11.39 -13.14
N GLU A 8 -1.28 -12.00 -13.16
CA GLU A 8 -1.70 -12.86 -14.28
C GLU A 8 -2.04 -12.04 -15.52
N ILE A 9 -2.68 -10.87 -15.34
CA ILE A 9 -2.97 -9.94 -16.43
C ILE A 9 -1.66 -9.47 -17.05
N GLY A 10 -0.70 -9.04 -16.22
CA GLY A 10 0.64 -8.66 -16.69
C GLY A 10 1.34 -9.79 -17.45
N SER A 11 1.33 -11.01 -16.91
CA SER A 11 1.92 -12.18 -17.58
C SER A 11 1.25 -12.50 -18.92
N PHE A 12 -0.08 -12.38 -19.01
CA PHE A 12 -0.82 -12.63 -20.25
C PHE A 12 -0.51 -11.58 -21.32
N LEU A 13 -0.47 -10.30 -20.94
CA LEU A 13 -0.13 -9.18 -21.83
C LEU A 13 1.31 -9.26 -22.34
N TYR A 14 2.25 -9.66 -21.48
CA TYR A 14 3.65 -9.89 -21.85
C TYR A 14 3.80 -11.10 -22.77
N CYS A 15 3.31 -12.28 -22.35
CA CYS A 15 3.38 -13.51 -23.12
C CYS A 15 2.26 -14.49 -22.75
N ARG A 16 1.29 -14.66 -23.65
CA ARG A 16 0.18 -15.60 -23.50
C ARG A 16 0.64 -17.05 -23.30
N ARG A 17 1.72 -17.48 -23.95
CA ARG A 17 2.30 -18.82 -23.78
C ARG A 17 2.86 -19.02 -22.37
N ALA A 18 3.65 -18.07 -21.88
CA ALA A 18 4.20 -18.13 -20.53
C ALA A 18 3.08 -18.13 -19.47
N TRP A 19 2.05 -17.31 -19.65
CA TRP A 19 0.85 -17.34 -18.81
C TRP A 19 0.14 -18.70 -18.82
N TRP A 20 0.03 -19.36 -19.99
CA TRP A 20 -0.54 -20.70 -20.09
C TRP A 20 0.33 -21.77 -19.41
N TYR A 21 1.65 -21.65 -19.45
CA TYR A 21 2.55 -22.53 -18.71
C TYR A 21 2.42 -22.35 -17.20
N GLN A 22 2.35 -21.10 -16.72
CA GLN A 22 2.06 -20.82 -15.31
C GLN A 22 0.72 -21.43 -14.86
N LYS A 23 -0.29 -21.45 -15.73
CA LYS A 23 -1.60 -22.09 -15.47
C LYS A 23 -1.51 -23.60 -15.31
N GLN A 24 -0.54 -24.22 -15.96
CA GLN A 24 -0.24 -25.65 -15.84
C GLN A 24 0.70 -25.96 -14.66
N GLY A 25 1.11 -24.96 -13.87
CA GLY A 25 2.03 -25.15 -12.74
C GLY A 25 3.51 -25.22 -13.16
N VAL A 26 3.84 -24.88 -14.41
CA VAL A 26 5.23 -24.80 -14.86
C VAL A 26 5.89 -23.60 -14.18
N ALA A 27 6.99 -23.85 -13.48
CA ALA A 27 7.77 -22.81 -12.84
C ALA A 27 8.41 -21.89 -13.88
N SER A 28 8.45 -20.58 -13.57
CA SER A 28 9.23 -19.62 -14.34
C SER A 28 10.73 -19.84 -14.10
N ASP A 29 11.58 -19.64 -15.09
CA ASP A 29 13.04 -19.63 -14.88
C ASP A 29 13.50 -18.37 -14.10
N ASN A 30 12.73 -17.29 -14.22
CA ASN A 30 12.94 -15.99 -13.57
C ASN A 30 12.57 -15.99 -12.05
N GLN A 31 12.94 -17.03 -11.30
CA GLN A 31 12.58 -17.16 -9.88
C GLN A 31 13.29 -16.13 -9.00
N ALA A 32 14.55 -15.81 -9.30
CA ALA A 32 15.35 -14.92 -8.48
C ALA A 32 14.72 -13.52 -8.41
N GLU A 33 14.34 -12.99 -9.56
CA GLU A 33 13.72 -11.68 -9.72
C GLU A 33 12.30 -11.66 -9.13
N LEU A 34 11.56 -12.78 -9.20
CA LEU A 34 10.24 -12.89 -8.56
C LEU A 34 10.34 -12.85 -7.02
N VAL A 35 11.34 -13.54 -6.45
CA VAL A 35 11.61 -13.52 -5.01
C VAL A 35 12.05 -12.13 -4.57
N GLU A 36 12.95 -11.51 -5.33
CA GLU A 36 13.42 -10.15 -5.08
C GLU A 36 12.26 -9.14 -5.11
N GLY A 37 11.44 -9.17 -6.17
CA GLY A 37 10.27 -8.31 -6.32
C GLY A 37 9.25 -8.50 -5.19
N THR A 38 9.02 -9.74 -4.76
CA THR A 38 8.15 -10.04 -3.62
C THR A 38 8.72 -9.47 -2.32
N GLY A 39 10.03 -9.59 -2.11
CA GLY A 39 10.72 -8.99 -0.97
C GLY A 39 10.63 -7.46 -0.96
N PHE A 40 10.84 -6.84 -2.12
CA PHE A 40 10.68 -5.40 -2.29
C PHE A 40 9.26 -4.93 -1.96
N HIS A 41 8.23 -5.57 -2.54
CA HIS A 41 6.83 -5.22 -2.26
C HIS A 41 6.46 -5.35 -0.79
N ARG A 42 7.02 -6.35 -0.10
CA ARG A 42 6.78 -6.54 1.34
C ARG A 42 7.38 -5.41 2.18
N ARG A 43 8.62 -5.01 1.88
CA ARG A 43 9.28 -3.88 2.56
C ARG A 43 8.53 -2.58 2.30
N HIS A 44 8.25 -2.29 1.03
CA HIS A 44 7.53 -1.09 0.63
C HIS A 44 6.12 -1.02 1.26
N GLY A 45 5.41 -2.15 1.34
CA GLY A 45 4.11 -2.21 2.02
C GLY A 45 4.19 -1.83 3.51
N GLY A 46 5.28 -2.20 4.19
CA GLY A 46 5.53 -1.78 5.57
C GLY A 46 5.79 -0.28 5.69
N GLU A 47 6.58 0.29 4.79
CA GLU A 47 6.84 1.74 4.73
C GLU A 47 5.55 2.53 4.48
N VAL A 48 4.71 2.08 3.54
CA VAL A 48 3.41 2.70 3.25
C VAL A 48 2.47 2.64 4.44
N LEU A 49 2.43 1.51 5.16
CA LEU A 49 1.63 1.39 6.38
C LEU A 49 2.09 2.39 7.44
N MET A 50 3.41 2.48 7.68
CA MET A 50 3.98 3.41 8.64
C MET A 50 3.68 4.87 8.26
N ALA A 51 3.84 5.22 6.98
CA ALA A 51 3.52 6.56 6.48
C ALA A 51 2.03 6.90 6.67
N SER A 52 1.14 5.93 6.45
CA SER A 52 -0.30 6.09 6.67
C SER A 52 -0.64 6.33 8.15
N LEU A 53 -0.01 5.57 9.05
CA LEU A 53 -0.20 5.73 10.50
C LEU A 53 0.31 7.08 11.00
N LEU A 54 1.50 7.50 10.55
CA LEU A 54 2.06 8.83 10.88
C LEU A 54 1.18 9.96 10.34
N ARG A 55 0.66 9.83 9.12
CA ARG A 55 -0.28 10.79 8.54
C ARG A 55 -1.56 10.87 9.36
N MET A 56 -2.12 9.74 9.78
CA MET A 56 -3.31 9.69 10.64
C MET A 56 -3.04 10.38 11.99
N ALA A 57 -1.91 10.07 12.64
CA ALA A 57 -1.50 10.73 13.89
C ALA A 57 -1.38 12.25 13.72
N GLY A 58 -0.80 12.71 12.60
CA GLY A 58 -0.72 14.14 12.27
C GLY A 58 -2.09 14.81 12.18
N TRP A 59 -3.06 14.18 11.53
CA TRP A 59 -4.45 14.70 11.46
C TRP A 59 -5.12 14.75 12.83
N VAL A 60 -4.92 13.74 13.67
CA VAL A 60 -5.46 13.72 15.04
C VAL A 60 -4.87 14.84 15.88
N LEU A 61 -3.55 15.02 15.84
CA LEU A 61 -2.87 16.10 16.56
C LEU A 61 -3.32 17.48 16.08
N LEU A 62 -3.44 17.67 14.76
CA LEU A 62 -3.94 18.91 14.17
C LEU A 62 -5.36 19.23 14.65
N PHE A 63 -6.26 18.23 14.66
CA PHE A 63 -7.63 18.38 15.13
C PHE A 63 -7.68 18.86 16.59
N PHE A 64 -6.95 18.22 17.50
CA PHE A 64 -6.88 18.65 18.89
C PHE A 64 -6.21 20.02 19.07
N GLY A 65 -5.20 20.35 18.24
CA GLY A 65 -4.58 21.67 18.22
C GLY A 65 -5.57 22.77 17.85
N VAL A 66 -6.37 22.55 16.81
CA VAL A 66 -7.42 23.50 16.39
C VAL A 66 -8.49 23.68 17.47
N ILE A 67 -8.94 22.59 18.10
CA ILE A 67 -9.89 22.68 19.22
C ILE A 67 -9.31 23.49 20.38
N SER A 68 -8.08 23.17 20.79
CA SER A 68 -7.43 23.85 21.92
C SER A 68 -7.25 25.34 21.64
N LEU A 69 -6.88 25.69 20.41
CA LEU A 69 -6.78 27.08 19.96
C LEU A 69 -8.13 27.78 20.01
N ALA A 70 -9.19 27.16 19.50
CA ALA A 70 -10.53 27.74 19.52
C ALA A 70 -11.04 27.95 20.96
N VAL A 71 -10.83 26.98 21.84
CA VAL A 71 -11.17 27.10 23.28
C VAL A 71 -10.36 28.23 23.93
N GLY A 72 -9.06 28.32 23.67
CA GLY A 72 -8.22 29.39 24.23
C GLY A 72 -8.65 30.78 23.77
N LEU A 73 -8.96 30.94 22.48
CA LEU A 73 -9.43 32.22 21.92
C LEU A 73 -10.81 32.61 22.45
N THR A 74 -11.74 31.66 22.55
CA THR A 74 -13.07 31.93 23.11
C THR A 74 -13.02 32.29 24.58
N ALA A 75 -12.18 31.62 25.37
CA ALA A 75 -11.96 31.96 26.78
C ALA A 75 -11.37 33.37 26.95
N LEU A 76 -10.41 33.76 26.09
CA LEU A 76 -9.81 35.10 26.12
C LEU A 76 -10.80 36.21 25.74
N LEU A 77 -11.71 35.95 24.79
CA LEU A 77 -12.67 36.95 24.31
C LEU A 77 -13.88 37.13 25.25
N LEU A 78 -14.20 36.13 26.07
CA LEU A 78 -15.35 36.13 26.98
C LEU A 78 -14.98 36.54 28.42
N GLN A 79 -13.69 36.70 28.72
CA GLN A 79 -13.16 37.28 29.96
C GLN A 79 -13.01 38.80 29.83
#